data_AF-V5F8Q2-F1
#
_entry.id   AF-V5F8Q2-F1
#
_cell.length_a   1.000
_cell.length_b   1.000
_cell.length_c   1.000
_cell.angle_alpha   90.00
_cell.angle_beta   90.00
_cell.angle_gamma   90.00
#
_symmetry.space_group_name_H-M   'P 1'
#
loop_
_entity.id
_entity.type
_entity.pdbx_description
1 polymer ?
#
loop_
_entity_poly.entity_id
_entity_poly.type
_entity_poly.pdbx_seq_one_letter_code
_entity_poly.pdbx_strand_id
1 'polypeptide(L)'
;MNDIKTYELTLSSQENNIHPLDVILDSSRNIIYRNTFVKNSLRTIQTDFSIEEKYIHKCEVTQNEFNLFVNLQNAKIKNSELPSLTFNHRVSGQLNAPVTGVDFYQAERYCHSKQGRLPSKEEWEAVANTLNGYIYPWGNTFLNDDSPYLDPLLNTTKKCGKISTTSNHYKIFDMGGNVSEWVTSDDGPLIKGANGFDQDKILSSLNFVSRKIAPDTKSPRVGFRCIFDKPISGEKISKIADGEYIIGVPNESDYVVFSSLLNGNKNKSFLHKGKDIKFDQTLKVGTYEVTVEQYKKFLQDPFVRLNVYAIENQPFNHSYIPLNWNLQLATLSNPVTGVDWWSAYAFAVWSGGRLPSQDEWSYIYLKTDPQRIESSQFDYLESVYLTCPVVGDSVCGLKGNVSEWTSSIVFSSDGSAEVIYKGGNYKLPYEETSEPDYMQSVSPYYRSESLGFRVVF
;
A
#
# COMPACT_ATOMS: atom_id res chain seq x y z
N MET A 1 -14.95 32.18 11.60
CA MET A 1 -13.85 31.20 11.58
C MET A 1 -13.26 31.26 10.20
N ASN A 2 -12.09 31.91 10.13
CA ASN A 2 -11.14 32.11 9.03
C ASN A 2 -11.66 32.48 7.63
N ASP A 3 -11.28 33.69 7.19
CA ASP A 3 -11.57 34.31 5.88
C ASP A 3 -10.81 33.61 4.73
N ILE A 4 -10.82 32.27 4.67
CA ILE A 4 -10.32 31.53 3.52
C ILE A 4 -11.46 31.46 2.51
N LYS A 5 -11.32 32.23 1.42
CA LYS A 5 -12.23 32.12 0.28
C LYS A 5 -12.07 30.74 -0.34
N THR A 6 -13.19 30.05 -0.51
CA THR A 6 -13.23 28.69 -1.05
C THR A 6 -13.99 28.63 -2.36
N TYR A 7 -13.58 27.71 -3.22
CA TYR A 7 -14.24 27.33 -4.46
C TYR A 7 -14.78 25.91 -4.29
N GLU A 8 -16.06 25.69 -4.56
CA GLU A 8 -16.71 24.39 -4.44
C GLU A 8 -16.51 23.58 -5.72
N LEU A 9 -15.74 22.50 -5.64
CA LEU A 9 -15.63 21.52 -6.70
C LEU A 9 -16.63 20.39 -6.45
N THR A 10 -17.58 20.25 -7.37
CA THR A 10 -18.45 19.07 -7.42
C THR A 10 -17.67 17.96 -8.10
N LEU A 11 -17.39 16.91 -7.34
CA LEU A 11 -16.63 15.76 -7.82
C LEU A 11 -17.62 14.89 -8.60
N SER A 12 -17.62 15.01 -9.93
CA SER A 12 -18.65 14.40 -10.77
C SER A 12 -18.56 12.87 -10.76
N SER A 13 -19.69 12.23 -10.48
CA SER A 13 -19.89 10.78 -10.49
C SER A 13 -19.93 10.20 -11.92
N GLN A 14 -18.96 9.36 -12.24
CA GLN A 14 -19.18 8.20 -13.11
C GLN A 14 -18.73 6.96 -12.35
N GLU A 15 -19.48 5.86 -12.44
CA GLU A 15 -19.30 4.65 -11.63
C GLU A 15 -17.89 4.01 -11.72
N ASN A 16 -16.97 4.39 -10.83
CA ASN A 16 -15.76 3.63 -10.50
C ASN A 16 -15.88 2.92 -9.14
N ASN A 17 -15.69 1.62 -9.14
CA ASN A 17 -15.51 0.80 -7.93
C ASN A 17 -14.17 1.21 -7.29
N ILE A 18 -14.19 1.86 -6.12
CA ILE A 18 -12.98 1.96 -5.28
C ILE A 18 -12.50 0.53 -5.08
N HIS A 19 -11.27 0.23 -5.51
CA HIS A 19 -10.80 -1.13 -5.43
C HIS A 19 -10.72 -1.51 -3.94
N PRO A 20 -11.26 -2.66 -3.51
CA PRO A 20 -11.29 -3.03 -2.10
C PRO A 20 -9.92 -3.03 -1.41
N LEU A 21 -8.86 -3.27 -2.20
CA LEU A 21 -7.48 -3.16 -1.74
C LEU A 21 -7.13 -1.74 -1.24
N ASP A 22 -7.58 -0.68 -1.92
CA ASP A 22 -7.21 0.70 -1.57
C ASP A 22 -7.74 1.07 -0.18
N VAL A 23 -8.96 0.64 0.15
CA VAL A 23 -9.57 0.82 1.47
C VAL A 23 -8.74 0.13 2.57
N ILE A 24 -8.25 -1.07 2.28
CA ILE A 24 -7.42 -1.86 3.22
C ILE A 24 -6.05 -1.21 3.42
N LEU A 25 -5.41 -0.77 2.33
CA LEU A 25 -4.10 -0.13 2.40
C LEU A 25 -4.17 1.21 3.12
N ASP A 26 -5.22 1.98 2.88
CA ASP A 26 -5.47 3.26 3.51
C ASP A 26 -5.65 3.14 5.04
N SER A 27 -6.50 2.20 5.47
CA SER A 27 -6.75 1.94 6.89
C SER A 27 -5.56 1.31 7.62
N SER A 28 -4.61 0.70 6.89
CA SER A 28 -3.47 -0.03 7.45
C SER A 28 -2.11 0.67 7.30
N ARG A 29 -2.09 1.95 6.89
CA ARG A 29 -0.88 2.75 6.61
C ARG A 29 0.22 2.62 7.67
N ASN A 30 -0.15 2.75 8.95
CA ASN A 30 0.79 2.69 10.07
C ASN A 30 1.46 1.31 10.23
N ILE A 31 0.74 0.24 9.89
CA ILE A 31 1.27 -1.12 9.97
C ILE A 31 2.15 -1.41 8.75
N ILE A 32 1.70 -1.03 7.55
CA ILE A 32 2.47 -1.12 6.31
C ILE A 32 3.82 -0.43 6.48
N TYR A 33 3.83 0.78 7.05
CA TYR A 33 5.05 1.55 7.29
C TYR A 33 6.13 0.73 8.03
N ARG A 34 5.74 -0.05 9.02
CA ARG A 34 6.65 -0.87 9.86
C ARG A 34 6.87 -2.29 9.31
N ASN A 35 6.09 -2.72 8.34
CA ASN A 35 6.10 -4.08 7.82
C ASN A 35 6.82 -4.19 6.48
N THR A 36 8.11 -4.54 6.51
CA THR A 36 8.96 -4.59 5.31
C THR A 36 8.51 -5.61 4.28
N PHE A 37 7.97 -6.77 4.67
CA PHE A 37 7.56 -7.78 3.69
C PHE A 37 6.27 -7.38 2.96
N VAL A 38 5.32 -6.74 3.64
CA VAL A 38 4.12 -6.19 2.99
C VAL A 38 4.52 -5.08 2.02
N LYS A 39 5.39 -4.15 2.44
CA LYS A 39 5.91 -3.10 1.55
C LYS A 39 6.58 -3.66 0.30
N ASN A 40 7.39 -4.71 0.45
CA ASN A 40 8.04 -5.35 -0.69
C ASN A 40 7.04 -6.05 -1.60
N SER A 41 6.01 -6.70 -1.03
CA SER A 41 4.97 -7.39 -1.79
C SER A 41 4.09 -6.43 -2.59
N LEU A 42 3.85 -5.22 -2.07
CA LEU A 42 3.14 -4.15 -2.78
C LEU A 42 3.87 -3.66 -4.03
N ARG A 43 5.13 -4.06 -4.25
CA ARG A 43 5.88 -3.76 -5.47
C ARG A 43 5.62 -4.76 -6.60
N THR A 44 4.83 -5.80 -6.36
CA THR A 44 4.49 -6.80 -7.37
C THR A 44 3.48 -6.20 -8.34
N ILE A 45 3.90 -5.94 -9.57
CA ILE A 45 3.01 -5.45 -10.63
C ILE A 45 1.99 -6.51 -11.02
N GLN A 46 0.83 -6.08 -11.50
CA GLN A 46 -0.15 -7.00 -12.08
C GLN A 46 0.46 -7.70 -13.29
N THR A 47 0.30 -9.02 -13.36
CA THR A 47 0.63 -9.83 -14.53
C THR A 47 -0.46 -10.85 -14.79
N ASP A 48 -0.67 -11.17 -16.06
CA ASP A 48 -1.51 -12.30 -16.46
C ASP A 48 -0.68 -13.59 -16.35
N PHE A 49 -1.28 -14.63 -15.77
CA PHE A 49 -0.66 -15.93 -15.56
C PHE A 49 -1.60 -17.06 -16.01
N SER A 50 -1.15 -17.82 -16.99
CA SER A 50 -1.94 -18.91 -17.57
C SER A 50 -1.78 -20.20 -16.77
N ILE A 51 -2.90 -20.85 -16.44
CA ILE A 51 -2.92 -22.19 -15.87
C ILE A 51 -3.67 -23.12 -16.83
N GLU A 52 -3.03 -24.24 -17.15
CA GLU A 52 -3.61 -25.33 -17.93
C GLU A 52 -3.31 -26.68 -17.28
N GLU A 53 -4.36 -27.49 -17.08
CA GLU A 53 -4.28 -28.88 -16.62
C GLU A 53 -3.47 -29.07 -15.33
N LYS A 54 -3.67 -28.18 -14.35
CA LYS A 54 -3.04 -28.27 -13.03
C LYS A 54 -4.00 -28.77 -11.96
N TYR A 55 -3.43 -29.46 -10.99
CA TYR A 55 -4.15 -29.97 -9.82
C TYR A 55 -3.39 -29.59 -8.57
N ILE A 56 -4.07 -29.16 -7.51
CA ILE A 56 -3.45 -28.77 -6.25
C ILE A 56 -4.09 -29.47 -5.07
N HIS A 57 -3.31 -29.74 -4.04
CA HIS A 57 -3.87 -30.21 -2.78
C HIS A 57 -4.91 -29.23 -2.24
N LYS A 58 -6.05 -29.76 -1.80
CA LYS A 58 -7.13 -28.97 -1.16
C LYS A 58 -6.70 -28.35 0.17
N CYS A 59 -5.72 -28.96 0.82
CA CYS A 59 -5.21 -28.64 2.14
C CYS A 59 -3.68 -28.66 2.14
N GLU A 60 -3.08 -28.09 3.16
CA GLU A 60 -1.67 -28.30 3.49
C GLU A 60 -1.41 -29.78 3.83
N VAL A 61 -0.20 -30.24 3.55
CA VAL A 61 0.26 -31.59 3.91
C VAL A 61 0.19 -31.76 5.42
N THR A 62 -0.39 -32.85 5.89
CA THR A 62 -0.58 -33.09 7.32
C THR A 62 0.66 -33.67 7.98
N GLN A 63 0.76 -33.50 9.30
CA GLN A 63 1.83 -34.10 10.10
C GLN A 63 1.87 -35.63 9.93
N ASN A 64 0.73 -36.31 9.83
CA ASN A 64 0.67 -37.75 9.61
C ASN A 64 1.27 -38.15 8.26
N GLU A 65 0.88 -37.47 7.20
CA GLU A 65 1.36 -37.75 5.84
C GLU A 65 2.87 -37.55 5.75
N PHE A 66 3.39 -36.47 6.34
CA PHE A 66 4.82 -36.22 6.38
C PHE A 66 5.58 -37.26 7.22
N ASN A 67 5.05 -37.66 8.38
CA ASN A 67 5.65 -38.71 9.22
C ASN A 67 5.75 -40.05 8.48
N LEU A 68 4.70 -40.43 7.73
CA LEU A 68 4.73 -41.62 6.90
C LEU A 68 5.81 -41.53 5.81
N PHE A 69 5.94 -40.37 5.16
CA PHE A 69 7.03 -40.12 4.21
C PHE A 69 8.41 -40.30 4.85
N VAL A 70 8.69 -39.66 5.99
CA VAL A 70 9.96 -39.76 6.71
C VAL A 70 10.28 -41.22 7.05
N ASN A 71 9.30 -41.96 7.58
CA ASN A 71 9.46 -43.37 7.92
C ASN A 71 9.78 -44.23 6.70
N LEU A 72 9.10 -44.00 5.57
CA LEU A 72 9.34 -44.73 4.32
C LEU A 72 10.72 -44.42 3.73
N GLN A 73 11.17 -43.16 3.78
CA GLN A 73 12.52 -42.80 3.33
C GLN A 73 13.59 -43.44 4.20
N ASN A 74 13.43 -43.38 5.54
CA ASN A 74 14.36 -43.98 6.47
C ASN A 74 14.39 -45.51 6.44
N ALA A 75 13.30 -46.15 6.02
CA ALA A 75 13.27 -47.59 5.75
C ALA A 75 14.06 -47.97 4.48
N LYS A 76 14.11 -47.10 3.47
CA LYS A 76 14.88 -47.30 2.24
C LYS A 76 16.37 -46.98 2.45
N ILE A 77 16.66 -45.84 3.06
CA ILE A 77 18.01 -45.35 3.34
C ILE A 77 18.01 -44.78 4.76
N LYS A 78 18.68 -45.47 5.67
CA LYS A 78 18.69 -45.12 7.10
C LYS A 78 19.16 -43.67 7.30
N ASN A 79 18.38 -42.89 8.06
CA ASN A 79 18.63 -41.48 8.39
C ASN A 79 18.72 -40.54 7.16
N SER A 80 18.09 -40.90 6.04
CA SER A 80 18.04 -40.05 4.85
C SER A 80 17.08 -38.87 4.98
N GLU A 81 16.13 -38.93 5.91
CA GLU A 81 15.17 -37.84 6.13
C GLU A 81 14.93 -37.61 7.63
N LEU A 82 14.91 -36.33 8.02
CA LEU A 82 14.69 -35.93 9.41
C LEU A 82 13.20 -35.69 9.67
N PRO A 83 12.68 -36.05 10.87
CA PRO A 83 11.36 -35.62 11.29
C PRO A 83 11.22 -34.10 11.27
N SER A 84 10.00 -33.59 11.22
CA SER A 84 9.75 -32.16 11.41
C SER A 84 10.15 -31.73 12.82
N LEU A 85 10.60 -30.49 13.02
CA LEU A 85 10.96 -30.00 14.36
C LEU A 85 9.79 -30.02 15.34
N THR A 86 8.57 -29.97 14.82
CA THR A 86 7.35 -30.00 15.63
C THR A 86 6.90 -31.43 15.97
N PHE A 87 7.58 -32.48 15.50
CA PHE A 87 7.21 -33.89 15.68
C PHE A 87 6.97 -34.29 17.15
N ASN A 88 7.81 -33.82 18.08
CA ASN A 88 7.74 -34.18 19.51
C ASN A 88 6.89 -33.23 20.36
N HIS A 89 6.35 -32.16 19.78
CA HIS A 89 5.60 -31.17 20.55
C HIS A 89 4.20 -31.73 20.87
N ARG A 90 3.82 -31.73 22.16
CA ARG A 90 2.59 -32.34 22.71
C ARG A 90 1.30 -31.99 21.96
N VAL A 91 1.32 -30.84 21.28
CA VAL A 91 0.18 -30.28 20.56
C VAL A 91 0.21 -30.57 19.05
N SER A 92 1.41 -30.77 18.49
CA SER A 92 1.61 -31.27 17.12
C SER A 92 1.24 -32.75 16.97
N GLY A 93 0.86 -33.40 18.07
CA GLY A 93 0.19 -34.69 18.10
C GLY A 93 -1.17 -34.71 17.37
N GLN A 94 -1.61 -33.60 16.80
CA GLN A 94 -2.67 -33.61 15.79
C GLN A 94 -2.11 -34.05 14.43
N LEU A 95 -2.07 -35.37 14.26
CA LEU A 95 -1.75 -36.04 13.00
C LEU A 95 -2.50 -35.49 11.77
N ASN A 96 -3.67 -34.86 11.96
CA ASN A 96 -4.49 -34.29 10.89
C ASN A 96 -4.34 -32.77 10.68
N ALA A 97 -3.46 -32.10 11.44
CA ALA A 97 -3.12 -30.69 11.24
C ALA A 97 -1.94 -30.55 10.27
N PRO A 98 -1.72 -29.36 9.67
CA PRO A 98 -0.57 -29.12 8.79
C PRO A 98 0.76 -29.47 9.46
N VAL A 99 1.63 -30.14 8.71
CA VAL A 99 3.02 -30.28 9.11
C VAL A 99 3.69 -28.91 9.14
N THR A 100 4.47 -28.65 10.18
CA THR A 100 5.25 -27.42 10.35
C THR A 100 6.65 -27.74 10.82
N GLY A 101 7.58 -26.78 10.83
CA GLY A 101 8.96 -27.04 11.25
C GLY A 101 9.73 -27.90 10.25
N VAL A 102 9.37 -27.80 8.97
CA VAL A 102 10.04 -28.40 7.82
C VAL A 102 10.71 -27.30 7.01
N ASP A 103 11.90 -27.60 6.49
CA ASP A 103 12.60 -26.69 5.57
C ASP A 103 12.06 -26.84 4.14
N PHE A 104 12.44 -25.91 3.25
CA PHE A 104 12.00 -25.91 1.86
C PHE A 104 12.36 -27.23 1.14
N TYR A 105 13.57 -27.73 1.36
CA TYR A 105 14.07 -28.92 0.67
C TYR A 105 13.34 -30.19 1.11
N GLN A 106 12.95 -30.28 2.38
CA GLN A 106 12.09 -31.35 2.88
C GLN A 106 10.72 -31.33 2.22
N ALA A 107 10.11 -30.15 2.11
CA ALA A 107 8.82 -29.95 1.47
C ALA A 107 8.88 -30.33 -0.03
N GLU A 108 9.94 -29.91 -0.73
CA GLU A 108 10.19 -30.25 -2.13
C GLU A 108 10.35 -31.76 -2.34
N ARG A 109 11.19 -32.42 -1.53
CA ARG A 109 11.36 -33.89 -1.59
C ARG A 109 10.06 -34.65 -1.31
N TYR A 110 9.25 -34.18 -0.36
CA TYR A 110 7.94 -34.76 -0.12
C TYR A 110 7.07 -34.66 -1.38
N CYS A 111 6.92 -33.48 -1.97
CA CYS A 111 6.07 -33.31 -3.15
C CYS A 111 6.55 -34.15 -4.34
N HIS A 112 7.86 -34.23 -4.58
CA HIS A 112 8.42 -35.13 -5.59
C HIS A 112 8.10 -36.60 -5.33
N SER A 113 8.12 -37.05 -4.07
CA SER A 113 7.74 -38.43 -3.73
C SER A 113 6.27 -38.74 -4.04
N LYS A 114 5.43 -37.71 -4.15
CA LYS A 114 4.02 -37.78 -4.54
C LYS A 114 3.80 -37.53 -6.04
N GLN A 115 4.86 -37.50 -6.85
CA GLN A 115 4.81 -37.18 -8.28
C GLN A 115 4.29 -35.76 -8.57
N GLY A 116 4.42 -34.86 -7.59
CA GLY A 116 4.15 -33.43 -7.73
C GLY A 116 5.40 -32.61 -7.44
N ARG A 117 5.17 -31.33 -7.13
CA ARG A 117 6.20 -30.37 -6.70
C ARG A 117 5.57 -29.31 -5.81
N LEU A 118 6.41 -28.45 -5.22
CA LEU A 118 5.89 -27.22 -4.64
C LEU A 118 5.32 -26.32 -5.75
N PRO A 119 4.22 -25.59 -5.47
CA PRO A 119 3.72 -24.59 -6.40
C PRO A 119 4.71 -23.45 -6.56
N SER A 120 4.71 -22.78 -7.72
CA SER A 120 5.36 -21.49 -7.85
C SER A 120 4.58 -20.40 -7.09
N LYS A 121 5.21 -19.26 -6.84
CA LYS A 121 4.54 -18.12 -6.18
C LYS A 121 3.32 -17.67 -7.00
N GLU A 122 3.42 -17.72 -8.33
CA GLU A 122 2.37 -17.36 -9.29
C GLU A 122 1.24 -18.39 -9.28
N GLU A 123 1.56 -19.69 -9.33
CA GLU A 123 0.54 -20.75 -9.28
C GLU A 123 -0.24 -20.72 -7.96
N TRP A 124 0.46 -20.53 -6.84
CA TRP A 124 -0.17 -20.42 -5.53
C TRP A 124 -1.11 -19.21 -5.49
N GLU A 125 -0.66 -18.07 -6.00
CA GLU A 125 -1.45 -16.84 -6.02
C GLU A 125 -2.64 -16.91 -6.96
N ALA A 126 -2.48 -17.46 -8.17
CA ALA A 126 -3.56 -17.66 -9.11
C ALA A 126 -4.67 -18.55 -8.52
N VAL A 127 -4.30 -19.63 -7.81
CA VAL A 127 -5.27 -20.48 -7.11
C VAL A 127 -5.98 -19.70 -6.00
N ALA A 128 -5.28 -18.85 -5.27
CA ALA A 128 -5.87 -18.02 -4.21
C ALA A 128 -6.81 -16.94 -4.78
N ASN A 129 -6.38 -16.22 -5.82
CA ASN A 129 -7.14 -15.15 -6.47
C ASN A 129 -8.39 -15.68 -7.18
N THR A 130 -8.32 -16.92 -7.68
CA THR A 130 -9.30 -17.49 -8.61
C THR A 130 -9.40 -16.70 -9.92
N LEU A 131 -10.25 -17.14 -10.85
CA LEU A 131 -10.53 -16.41 -12.09
C LEU A 131 -11.22 -15.05 -11.85
N ASN A 132 -11.73 -14.81 -10.64
CA ASN A 132 -12.37 -13.54 -10.29
C ASN A 132 -11.37 -12.45 -9.84
N GLY A 133 -10.08 -12.77 -9.68
CA GLY A 133 -9.08 -11.78 -9.25
C GLY A 133 -9.27 -11.28 -7.81
N TYR A 134 -9.74 -12.14 -6.91
CA TYR A 134 -9.96 -11.75 -5.51
C TYR A 134 -8.66 -11.46 -4.78
N ILE A 135 -8.70 -10.48 -3.86
CA ILE A 135 -7.53 -10.10 -3.05
C ILE A 135 -7.29 -11.02 -1.85
N TYR A 136 -8.32 -11.74 -1.40
CA TYR A 136 -8.26 -12.84 -0.44
C TYR A 136 -8.78 -14.12 -1.08
N PRO A 137 -8.45 -15.31 -0.56
CA PRO A 137 -8.95 -16.57 -1.12
C PRO A 137 -10.47 -16.66 -1.15
N TRP A 138 -11.15 -16.01 -0.19
CA TRP A 138 -12.60 -16.04 -0.01
C TRP A 138 -13.33 -14.83 -0.59
N GLY A 139 -12.63 -13.84 -1.16
CA GLY A 139 -13.26 -12.66 -1.75
C GLY A 139 -12.50 -11.36 -1.49
N ASN A 140 -13.22 -10.24 -1.51
CA ASN A 140 -12.63 -8.91 -1.39
C ASN A 140 -12.88 -8.23 -0.04
N THR A 141 -13.48 -8.93 0.92
CA THR A 141 -13.82 -8.40 2.24
C THR A 141 -13.22 -9.28 3.31
N PHE A 142 -12.53 -8.66 4.26
CA PHE A 142 -11.97 -9.33 5.42
C PHE A 142 -12.92 -9.15 6.61
N LEU A 143 -13.55 -10.24 7.07
CA LEU A 143 -14.40 -10.27 8.25
C LEU A 143 -13.61 -10.79 9.46
N ASN A 144 -14.06 -10.49 10.67
CA ASN A 144 -13.39 -10.95 11.90
C ASN A 144 -13.30 -12.49 12.00
N ASP A 145 -14.28 -13.20 11.42
CA ASP A 145 -14.30 -14.67 11.36
C ASP A 145 -13.33 -15.25 10.31
N ASP A 146 -12.71 -14.40 9.49
CA ASP A 146 -11.74 -14.79 8.44
C ASP A 146 -10.29 -14.78 8.94
N SER A 147 -10.07 -14.46 10.22
CA SER A 147 -8.76 -14.40 10.84
C SER A 147 -7.94 -15.69 10.60
N PRO A 148 -6.64 -15.63 10.26
CA PRO A 148 -5.75 -16.77 10.38
C PRO A 148 -5.67 -17.16 11.86
N TYR A 149 -6.23 -18.32 12.23
CA TYR A 149 -6.31 -18.73 13.64
C TYR A 149 -5.27 -19.79 13.98
N LEU A 150 -4.77 -19.72 15.22
CA LEU A 150 -4.35 -20.90 15.98
C LEU A 150 -5.58 -21.52 16.65
N ASP A 151 -5.55 -22.83 16.87
CA ASP A 151 -6.40 -23.48 17.84
C ASP A 151 -6.11 -22.88 19.23
N PRO A 152 -7.05 -22.15 19.85
CA PRO A 152 -6.78 -21.41 21.08
C PRO A 152 -6.66 -22.32 22.32
N LEU A 153 -7.23 -23.53 22.27
CA LEU A 153 -7.13 -24.50 23.36
C LEU A 153 -5.75 -25.18 23.38
N LEU A 154 -5.19 -25.31 22.18
CA LEU A 154 -4.00 -26.10 21.93
C LEU A 154 -2.78 -25.22 21.63
N ASN A 155 -2.98 -23.96 21.26
CA ASN A 155 -1.96 -23.03 20.82
C ASN A 155 -1.16 -23.58 19.62
N THR A 156 -1.86 -24.14 18.62
CA THR A 156 -1.26 -24.75 17.42
C THR A 156 -2.14 -24.59 16.17
N THR A 157 -1.73 -25.15 15.03
CA THR A 157 -2.48 -25.12 13.76
C THR A 157 -3.78 -25.92 13.83
N LYS A 158 -4.77 -25.55 13.04
CA LYS A 158 -6.07 -26.23 12.97
C LYS A 158 -6.02 -27.34 11.92
N LYS A 159 -6.87 -28.36 12.08
CA LYS A 159 -7.16 -29.32 10.99
C LYS A 159 -7.65 -28.56 9.75
N CYS A 160 -7.31 -29.07 8.57
CA CYS A 160 -7.70 -28.44 7.31
C CYS A 160 -9.21 -28.14 7.25
N GLY A 161 -9.56 -26.97 6.71
CA GLY A 161 -10.93 -26.57 6.41
C GLY A 161 -11.82 -26.45 7.65
N LYS A 162 -11.21 -26.30 8.85
CA LYS A 162 -11.96 -26.07 10.09
C LYS A 162 -12.85 -24.84 10.00
N ILE A 163 -12.44 -23.83 9.21
CA ILE A 163 -13.22 -22.64 8.88
C ILE A 163 -13.46 -22.68 7.38
N SER A 164 -14.58 -23.25 6.98
CA SER A 164 -14.89 -23.45 5.56
C SER A 164 -15.26 -22.15 4.83
N THR A 165 -15.49 -21.05 5.55
CA THR A 165 -15.83 -19.73 4.98
C THR A 165 -14.63 -19.04 4.37
N THR A 166 -13.41 -19.37 4.79
CA THR A 166 -12.15 -18.83 4.26
C THR A 166 -11.58 -19.66 3.09
N SER A 167 -12.36 -20.60 2.54
CA SER A 167 -11.97 -21.33 1.33
C SER A 167 -12.34 -20.53 0.09
N ASN A 168 -11.55 -20.68 -0.98
CA ASN A 168 -12.00 -20.22 -2.30
C ASN A 168 -13.16 -21.09 -2.83
N HIS A 169 -13.79 -20.64 -3.93
CA HIS A 169 -14.92 -21.36 -4.53
C HIS A 169 -14.58 -22.78 -5.03
N TYR A 170 -13.29 -23.09 -5.23
CA TYR A 170 -12.78 -24.43 -5.60
C TYR A 170 -12.55 -25.34 -4.39
N LYS A 171 -12.92 -24.88 -3.18
CA LYS A 171 -12.72 -25.60 -1.92
C LYS A 171 -11.25 -25.95 -1.68
N ILE A 172 -10.37 -25.00 -2.04
CA ILE A 172 -9.00 -24.97 -1.54
C ILE A 172 -9.05 -24.18 -0.24
N PHE A 173 -8.64 -24.83 0.84
CA PHE A 173 -8.77 -24.32 2.21
C PHE A 173 -7.48 -23.67 2.68
N ASP A 174 -7.63 -22.78 3.66
CA ASP A 174 -6.57 -22.28 4.52
C ASP A 174 -5.46 -21.46 3.84
N MET A 175 -5.57 -21.11 2.54
CA MET A 175 -4.53 -20.33 1.84
C MET A 175 -4.26 -18.96 2.48
N GLY A 176 -5.28 -18.35 3.11
CA GLY A 176 -5.15 -17.06 3.78
C GLY A 176 -4.87 -17.17 5.28
N GLY A 177 -4.49 -18.35 5.81
CA GLY A 177 -4.24 -18.54 7.22
C GLY A 177 -3.70 -19.91 7.64
N ASN A 178 -3.86 -20.26 8.92
CA ASN A 178 -3.32 -21.48 9.53
C ASN A 178 -1.78 -21.51 9.55
N VAL A 179 -1.13 -21.81 8.42
CA VAL A 179 0.32 -21.77 8.22
C VAL A 179 0.66 -21.02 6.94
N SER A 180 1.78 -20.30 6.94
CA SER A 180 2.36 -19.83 5.68
C SER A 180 2.93 -21.03 4.92
N GLU A 181 2.99 -20.95 3.60
CA GLU A 181 3.32 -22.10 2.76
C GLU A 181 4.55 -21.86 1.90
N TRP A 182 5.46 -22.84 1.87
CA TRP A 182 6.59 -22.85 0.96
C TRP A 182 6.15 -22.88 -0.51
N VAL A 183 6.75 -22.02 -1.31
CA VAL A 183 6.58 -21.96 -2.78
C VAL A 183 7.92 -21.69 -3.46
N THR A 184 8.00 -21.96 -4.77
CA THR A 184 9.17 -21.65 -5.59
C THR A 184 9.06 -20.26 -6.24
N SER A 185 10.20 -19.63 -6.54
CA SER A 185 10.26 -18.42 -7.37
C SER A 185 11.63 -18.30 -8.04
N ASP A 186 11.75 -17.42 -9.04
CA ASP A 186 13.00 -17.16 -9.75
C ASP A 186 14.13 -16.67 -8.82
N ASP A 187 13.79 -15.94 -7.75
CA ASP A 187 14.75 -15.41 -6.77
C ASP A 187 15.03 -16.37 -5.60
N GLY A 188 14.61 -17.63 -5.75
CA GLY A 188 14.70 -18.69 -4.76
C GLY A 188 13.42 -18.89 -3.93
N PRO A 189 13.48 -19.78 -2.92
CA PRO A 189 12.34 -20.09 -2.06
C PRO A 189 11.76 -18.90 -1.33
N LEU A 190 10.45 -18.89 -1.18
CA LEU A 190 9.71 -17.93 -0.37
C LEU A 190 8.49 -18.59 0.27
N ILE A 191 7.80 -17.86 1.15
CA ILE A 191 6.52 -18.28 1.69
C ILE A 191 5.39 -17.33 1.30
N LYS A 192 4.20 -17.88 1.07
CA LYS A 192 2.94 -17.14 0.83
C LYS A 192 1.89 -17.50 1.88
N GLY A 193 0.84 -16.68 1.95
CA GLY A 193 -0.26 -16.85 2.89
C GLY A 193 0.07 -16.43 4.33
N ALA A 194 -0.96 -16.12 5.09
CA ALA A 194 -0.84 -15.78 6.51
C ALA A 194 -0.67 -17.03 7.37
N ASN A 195 -0.26 -16.84 8.62
CA ASN A 195 -0.27 -17.88 9.64
C ASN A 195 -0.92 -17.39 10.93
N GLY A 196 -1.31 -18.31 11.81
CA GLY A 196 -2.03 -17.99 13.04
C GLY A 196 -1.27 -17.11 14.06
N PHE A 197 0.02 -16.83 13.85
CA PHE A 197 0.84 -15.95 14.70
C PHE A 197 1.06 -14.55 14.10
N ASP A 198 0.53 -14.27 12.90
CA ASP A 198 0.70 -12.97 12.28
C ASP A 198 -0.08 -11.89 13.08
N GLN A 199 0.61 -10.81 13.44
CA GLN A 199 0.03 -9.70 14.19
C GLN A 199 -0.96 -8.89 13.34
N ASP A 200 -0.63 -8.72 12.05
CA ASP A 200 -1.48 -8.04 11.08
C ASP A 200 -2.06 -9.04 10.10
N LYS A 201 -3.24 -9.51 10.47
CA LYS A 201 -3.98 -10.54 9.79
C LYS A 201 -4.51 -10.06 8.44
N ILE A 202 -5.07 -8.85 8.42
CA ILE A 202 -5.70 -8.25 7.24
C ILE A 202 -4.68 -8.14 6.10
N LEU A 203 -3.48 -7.64 6.37
CA LEU A 203 -2.45 -7.52 5.34
C LEU A 203 -1.76 -8.85 5.05
N SER A 204 -1.51 -9.67 6.07
CA SER A 204 -0.83 -10.96 5.87
C SER A 204 -1.61 -11.94 4.99
N SER A 205 -2.95 -11.85 5.00
CA SER A 205 -3.83 -12.75 4.26
C SER A 205 -4.03 -12.33 2.80
N LEU A 206 -3.56 -11.15 2.38
CA LEU A 206 -3.62 -10.72 0.98
C LEU A 206 -2.83 -11.69 0.10
N ASN A 207 -3.45 -12.13 -1.00
CA ASN A 207 -2.91 -13.21 -1.83
C ASN A 207 -1.54 -12.89 -2.45
N PHE A 208 -1.29 -11.63 -2.83
CA PHE A 208 -0.02 -11.20 -3.40
C PHE A 208 1.12 -11.09 -2.36
N VAL A 209 0.80 -11.12 -1.06
CA VAL A 209 1.81 -10.98 0.00
C VAL A 209 2.70 -12.21 0.05
N SER A 210 4.00 -11.95 0.04
CA SER A 210 5.07 -12.94 0.10
C SER A 210 6.13 -12.54 1.12
N ARG A 211 6.84 -13.54 1.65
CA ARG A 211 7.95 -13.32 2.60
C ARG A 211 9.15 -14.15 2.18
N LYS A 212 10.30 -13.50 2.06
CA LYS A 212 11.57 -14.19 1.84
C LYS A 212 12.10 -14.69 3.19
N ILE A 213 12.32 -15.99 3.28
CA ILE A 213 12.95 -16.65 4.43
C ILE A 213 14.01 -17.62 3.92
N ALA A 214 15.03 -17.91 4.73
CA ALA A 214 16.13 -18.77 4.31
C ALA A 214 15.61 -20.20 4.05
N PRO A 215 16.00 -20.88 2.94
CA PRO A 215 15.45 -22.18 2.56
C PRO A 215 15.60 -23.30 3.60
N ASP A 216 16.63 -23.21 4.44
CA ASP A 216 16.93 -24.14 5.54
C ASP A 216 16.14 -23.83 6.84
N THR A 217 15.33 -22.77 6.85
CA THR A 217 14.54 -22.36 8.01
C THR A 217 13.46 -23.40 8.32
N LYS A 218 13.48 -23.94 9.55
CA LYS A 218 12.44 -24.82 10.07
C LYS A 218 11.54 -24.07 11.05
N SER A 219 10.49 -23.46 10.54
CA SER A 219 9.58 -22.62 11.34
C SER A 219 8.31 -23.37 11.75
N PRO A 220 7.84 -23.26 13.01
CA PRO A 220 6.55 -23.83 13.44
C PRO A 220 5.34 -23.12 12.80
N ARG A 221 5.57 -22.09 11.99
CA ARG A 221 4.55 -21.28 11.31
C ARG A 221 4.44 -21.56 9.82
N VAL A 222 5.34 -22.40 9.30
CA VAL A 222 5.48 -22.67 7.88
C VAL A 222 5.24 -24.15 7.60
N GLY A 223 4.26 -24.40 6.74
CA GLY A 223 3.97 -25.71 6.16
C GLY A 223 4.10 -25.63 4.64
N PHE A 224 3.37 -26.50 3.93
CA PHE A 224 3.36 -26.52 2.48
C PHE A 224 2.20 -27.35 1.93
N ARG A 225 1.91 -27.17 0.65
CA ARG A 225 1.03 -28.03 -0.16
C ARG A 225 1.70 -28.34 -1.49
N CYS A 226 1.26 -29.40 -2.17
CA CYS A 226 1.81 -29.78 -3.46
C CYS A 226 0.87 -29.44 -4.62
N ILE A 227 1.47 -29.18 -5.78
CA ILE A 227 0.80 -29.06 -7.08
C ILE A 227 1.27 -30.18 -8.02
N PHE A 228 0.41 -30.54 -8.97
CA PHE A 228 0.56 -31.69 -9.85
C PHE A 228 0.14 -31.33 -11.28
N ASP A 229 0.88 -31.85 -12.26
CA ASP A 229 0.60 -31.67 -13.70
C ASP A 229 -0.43 -32.68 -14.24
N LYS A 230 -0.91 -33.60 -13.39
CA LYS A 230 -1.90 -34.63 -13.71
C LYS A 230 -2.60 -35.10 -12.43
N PRO A 231 -3.80 -35.68 -12.52
CA PRO A 231 -4.46 -36.23 -11.34
C PRO A 231 -3.68 -37.42 -10.79
N ILE A 232 -3.40 -37.42 -9.48
CA ILE A 232 -2.72 -38.51 -8.77
C ILE A 232 -3.73 -39.27 -7.92
N SER A 233 -3.85 -40.58 -8.18
CA SER A 233 -4.75 -41.46 -7.43
C SER A 233 -4.36 -41.52 -5.95
N GLY A 234 -5.34 -41.38 -5.06
CA GLY A 234 -5.15 -41.41 -3.61
C GLY A 234 -4.78 -40.07 -2.97
N GLU A 235 -4.47 -39.04 -3.76
CA GLU A 235 -4.20 -37.69 -3.25
C GLU A 235 -5.49 -36.85 -3.18
N LYS A 236 -5.62 -36.02 -2.13
CA LYS A 236 -6.78 -35.12 -1.95
C LYS A 236 -6.57 -33.81 -2.71
N ILE A 237 -6.72 -33.89 -4.03
CA ILE A 237 -6.48 -32.77 -4.96
C ILE A 237 -7.78 -32.23 -5.57
N SER A 238 -7.73 -30.98 -6.04
CA SER A 238 -8.73 -30.36 -6.91
C SER A 238 -8.06 -29.98 -8.24
N LYS A 239 -8.79 -30.11 -9.35
CA LYS A 239 -8.39 -29.47 -10.61
C LYS A 239 -8.51 -27.95 -10.43
N ILE A 240 -7.47 -27.22 -10.82
CA ILE A 240 -7.50 -25.76 -10.92
C ILE A 240 -8.16 -25.44 -12.25
N ALA A 241 -9.08 -24.47 -12.28
CA ALA A 241 -9.73 -24.13 -13.54
C ALA A 241 -8.71 -23.65 -14.57
N ASP A 242 -8.86 -24.09 -15.81
CA ASP A 242 -7.99 -23.63 -16.89
C ASP A 242 -8.36 -22.18 -17.24
N GLY A 243 -7.36 -21.33 -17.49
CA GLY A 243 -7.60 -19.95 -17.89
C GLY A 243 -6.47 -18.99 -17.52
N GLU A 244 -6.71 -17.72 -17.84
CA GLU A 244 -5.82 -16.60 -17.51
C GLU A 244 -6.21 -16.02 -16.14
N TYR A 245 -5.23 -16.00 -15.23
CA TYR A 245 -5.38 -15.49 -13.89
C TYR A 245 -4.65 -14.16 -13.76
N ILE A 246 -5.26 -13.22 -13.06
CA ILE A 246 -4.62 -11.97 -12.70
C ILE A 246 -3.92 -12.18 -11.35
N ILE A 247 -2.61 -11.96 -11.31
CA ILE A 247 -1.79 -12.01 -10.09
C ILE A 247 -1.02 -10.69 -9.91
N GLY A 248 -0.52 -10.43 -8.71
CA GLY A 248 0.13 -9.19 -8.31
C GLY A 248 -0.85 -8.17 -7.71
N VAL A 249 -0.38 -6.94 -7.54
CA VAL A 249 -1.23 -5.81 -7.11
C VAL A 249 -2.12 -5.40 -8.29
N PRO A 250 -3.47 -5.46 -8.19
CA PRO A 250 -4.37 -5.20 -9.30
C PRO A 250 -4.23 -3.78 -9.85
N ASN A 251 -4.16 -3.61 -11.17
CA ASN A 251 -3.98 -2.34 -11.89
C ASN A 251 -5.10 -1.31 -11.64
N GLU A 252 -6.25 -1.76 -11.14
CA GLU A 252 -7.36 -0.93 -10.72
C GLU A 252 -7.17 -0.29 -9.34
N SER A 253 -6.16 -0.73 -8.56
CA SER A 253 -5.80 -0.11 -7.28
C SER A 253 -5.02 1.19 -7.51
N ASP A 254 -5.42 2.27 -6.83
CA ASP A 254 -4.74 3.57 -6.91
C ASP A 254 -3.29 3.50 -6.39
N TYR A 255 -2.95 2.47 -5.61
CA TYR A 255 -1.60 2.23 -5.09
C TYR A 255 -0.65 1.50 -6.07
N VAL A 256 -1.12 1.11 -7.27
CA VAL A 256 -0.30 0.46 -8.32
C VAL A 256 0.87 1.32 -8.76
N VAL A 257 0.69 2.64 -8.80
CA VAL A 257 1.69 3.62 -9.26
C VAL A 257 3.01 3.50 -8.48
N PHE A 258 2.94 3.16 -7.18
CA PHE A 258 4.12 2.95 -6.33
C PHE A 258 4.92 1.69 -6.69
N SER A 259 4.29 0.66 -7.24
CA SER A 259 4.96 -0.59 -7.63
C SER A 259 5.75 -0.45 -8.93
N SER A 260 5.18 0.23 -9.92
CA SER A 260 5.79 0.46 -11.24
C SER A 260 6.93 1.48 -11.22
N LEU A 261 6.93 2.45 -10.29
CA LEU A 261 7.99 3.47 -10.18
C LEU A 261 9.26 2.96 -9.48
N LEU A 262 9.20 1.83 -8.77
CA LEU A 262 10.32 1.30 -7.97
C LEU A 262 11.14 0.21 -8.69
N ASN A 263 10.66 -0.31 -9.83
CA ASN A 263 11.43 -1.23 -10.67
C ASN A 263 12.40 -0.43 -11.55
N GLY A 264 13.56 -0.10 -10.98
CA GLY A 264 14.68 0.49 -11.69
C GLY A 264 15.26 -0.46 -12.74
N ASN A 265 14.65 -0.54 -13.93
CA ASN A 265 15.27 -0.56 -15.25
C ASN A 265 14.27 -0.92 -16.35
N LYS A 266 14.21 -0.05 -17.37
CA LYS A 266 13.60 -0.24 -18.71
C LYS A 266 12.06 -0.29 -18.77
N ASN A 267 11.42 0.87 -18.86
CA ASN A 267 11.01 1.45 -20.15
C ASN A 267 10.12 2.67 -19.93
N LYS A 268 10.42 3.73 -20.68
CA LYS A 268 9.56 4.89 -20.87
C LYS A 268 8.21 4.44 -21.45
N SER A 269 7.16 5.18 -21.10
CA SER A 269 5.84 5.17 -21.74
C SER A 269 4.93 3.97 -21.45
N PHE A 270 4.44 3.86 -20.21
CA PHE A 270 3.11 3.28 -19.93
C PHE A 270 2.49 3.95 -18.70
N LEU A 271 2.10 5.23 -18.86
CA LEU A 271 1.13 5.84 -17.97
C LEU A 271 -0.15 5.97 -18.78
N HIS A 272 -1.09 5.07 -18.54
CA HIS A 272 -2.46 5.25 -19.00
C HIS A 272 -2.97 6.59 -18.47
N LYS A 273 -3.62 7.37 -19.36
CA LYS A 273 -4.43 8.55 -19.03
C LYS A 273 -5.09 8.38 -17.67
N GLY A 274 -4.87 9.34 -16.78
CA GLY A 274 -5.35 9.34 -15.41
C GLY A 274 -6.77 8.81 -15.29
N LYS A 275 -6.95 7.77 -14.49
CA LYS A 275 -8.27 7.30 -14.09
C LYS A 275 -8.84 8.30 -13.08
N ASP A 276 -10.04 8.79 -13.37
CA ASP A 276 -10.76 9.77 -12.56
C ASP A 276 -11.03 9.25 -11.13
N ILE A 277 -10.55 10.02 -10.16
CA ILE A 277 -10.75 9.82 -8.72
C ILE A 277 -12.21 10.14 -8.39
N LYS A 278 -12.88 9.24 -7.65
CA LYS A 278 -14.22 9.48 -7.10
C LYS A 278 -14.15 10.08 -5.70
N PHE A 279 -14.93 11.12 -5.49
CA PHE A 279 -15.26 11.64 -4.18
C PHE A 279 -16.78 11.89 -4.16
N ASP A 280 -17.46 11.47 -3.09
CA ASP A 280 -18.88 11.81 -2.87
C ASP A 280 -19.01 13.08 -2.01
N GLN A 281 -18.04 13.98 -2.16
CA GLN A 281 -17.87 15.16 -1.32
C GLN A 281 -17.79 16.38 -2.23
N THR A 282 -18.41 17.47 -1.82
CA THR A 282 -18.04 18.78 -2.36
C THR A 282 -16.70 19.14 -1.73
N LEU A 283 -15.60 19.07 -2.49
CA LEU A 283 -14.31 19.53 -1.99
C LEU A 283 -14.30 21.05 -2.07
N LYS A 284 -14.17 21.71 -0.91
CA LYS A 284 -13.99 23.15 -0.85
C LYS A 284 -12.50 23.44 -0.89
N VAL A 285 -12.05 24.13 -1.91
CA VAL A 285 -10.63 24.41 -2.11
C VAL A 285 -10.38 25.88 -1.89
N GLY A 286 -9.34 26.25 -1.15
CA GLY A 286 -8.88 27.64 -1.08
C GLY A 286 -8.69 28.22 -2.49
N THR A 287 -9.34 29.35 -2.80
CA THR A 287 -9.28 29.95 -4.15
C THR A 287 -7.86 30.31 -4.57
N TYR A 288 -7.00 30.59 -3.60
CA TYR A 288 -5.59 30.93 -3.75
C TYR A 288 -4.80 30.40 -2.54
N GLU A 289 -3.48 30.53 -2.61
CA GLU A 289 -2.53 30.12 -1.57
C GLU A 289 -2.74 30.91 -0.27
N VAL A 290 -2.40 30.29 0.87
CA VAL A 290 -2.56 30.96 2.18
C VAL A 290 -1.74 32.25 2.21
N THR A 291 -2.37 33.37 2.55
CA THR A 291 -1.70 34.68 2.56
C THR A 291 -0.93 34.93 3.85
N VAL A 292 0.03 35.87 3.80
CA VAL A 292 0.71 36.39 4.99
C VAL A 292 -0.30 36.92 6.02
N GLU A 293 -1.36 37.60 5.60
CA GLU A 293 -2.41 38.08 6.50
C GLU A 293 -3.11 36.95 7.24
N GLN A 294 -3.47 35.88 6.52
CA GLN A 294 -4.13 34.71 7.11
C GLN A 294 -3.18 33.99 8.08
N TYR A 295 -1.93 33.78 7.69
CA TYR A 295 -0.91 33.16 8.53
C TYR A 295 -0.58 34.00 9.78
N LYS A 296 -0.64 35.33 9.66
CA LYS A 296 -0.48 36.23 10.81
C LYS A 296 -1.57 36.01 11.86
N LYS A 297 -2.83 35.79 11.45
CA LYS A 297 -3.94 35.47 12.38
C LYS A 297 -3.68 34.15 13.11
N PHE A 298 -3.17 33.14 12.40
CA PHE A 298 -2.74 31.86 13.00
C PHE A 298 -1.67 32.07 14.07
N LEU A 299 -0.60 32.82 13.80
CA LEU A 299 0.45 33.07 14.79
C LEU A 299 0.01 33.91 16.00
N GLN A 300 -1.11 34.63 15.88
CA GLN A 300 -1.70 35.42 16.96
C GLN A 300 -2.59 34.59 17.89
N ASP A 301 -3.01 33.38 17.47
CA ASP A 301 -3.82 32.49 18.28
C ASP A 301 -2.98 31.87 19.43
N PRO A 302 -3.37 32.06 20.71
CA PRO A 302 -2.63 31.49 21.83
C PRO A 302 -2.58 29.96 21.82
N PHE A 303 -3.57 29.26 21.25
CA PHE A 303 -3.58 27.79 21.16
C PHE A 303 -2.53 27.25 20.19
N VAL A 304 -2.09 28.05 19.23
CA VAL A 304 -0.98 27.70 18.33
C VAL A 304 0.32 27.61 19.13
N ARG A 305 0.54 28.52 20.09
CA ARG A 305 1.71 28.46 21.00
C ARG A 305 1.66 27.27 21.96
N LEU A 306 0.47 26.67 22.15
CA LEU A 306 0.26 25.48 22.95
C LEU A 306 0.30 24.19 22.11
N ASN A 307 0.65 24.26 20.82
CA ASN A 307 0.71 23.13 19.90
C ASN A 307 -0.60 22.32 19.79
N VAL A 308 -1.76 22.97 19.98
CA VAL A 308 -3.07 22.28 19.93
C VAL A 308 -3.36 21.69 18.55
N TYR A 309 -2.85 22.31 17.49
CA TYR A 309 -3.10 21.92 16.10
C TYR A 309 -1.95 21.11 15.47
N ALA A 310 -0.96 20.72 16.28
CA ALA A 310 0.15 19.90 15.83
C ALA A 310 -0.32 18.47 15.55
N ILE A 311 0.26 17.84 14.54
CA ILE A 311 0.18 16.39 14.36
C ILE A 311 1.02 15.67 15.43
N GLU A 312 0.61 14.46 15.82
CA GLU A 312 1.17 13.69 16.95
C GLU A 312 2.70 13.51 16.88
N ASN A 313 3.27 13.38 15.68
CA ASN A 313 4.69 13.15 15.45
C ASN A 313 5.50 14.43 15.16
N GLN A 314 4.94 15.62 15.40
CA GLN A 314 5.67 16.87 15.22
C GLN A 314 6.91 16.94 16.13
N PRO A 315 8.04 17.52 15.67
CA PRO A 315 9.24 17.67 16.47
C PRO A 315 9.02 18.48 17.75
N PHE A 316 9.74 18.11 18.82
CA PHE A 316 9.70 18.82 20.10
C PHE A 316 10.23 20.26 19.95
N ASN A 317 9.55 21.26 20.52
CA ASN A 317 9.85 22.70 20.40
C ASN A 317 9.83 23.26 18.96
N HIS A 318 9.01 22.69 18.07
CA HIS A 318 8.80 23.20 16.72
C HIS A 318 8.33 24.67 16.70
N SER A 319 8.88 25.48 15.78
CA SER A 319 8.53 26.89 15.60
C SER A 319 7.72 27.10 14.33
N TYR A 320 6.54 27.69 14.48
CA TYR A 320 5.67 28.03 13.34
C TYR A 320 6.06 29.33 12.62
N ILE A 321 7.11 30.03 13.04
CA ILE A 321 7.51 31.32 12.44
C ILE A 321 8.13 31.05 11.06
N PRO A 322 7.61 31.63 9.96
CA PRO A 322 8.16 31.45 8.61
C PRO A 322 9.54 32.11 8.44
N LEU A 323 10.29 31.70 7.41
CA LEU A 323 11.52 32.41 7.04
C LEU A 323 11.22 33.89 6.73
N ASN A 324 12.09 34.80 7.16
CA ASN A 324 11.98 36.23 6.84
C ASN A 324 10.61 36.86 7.22
N TRP A 325 9.94 36.34 8.26
CA TRP A 325 8.57 36.75 8.63
C TRP A 325 8.36 38.26 8.75
N ASN A 326 9.29 38.99 9.36
CA ASN A 326 9.20 40.44 9.50
C ASN A 326 9.17 41.18 8.16
N LEU A 327 9.84 40.65 7.13
CA LEU A 327 9.82 41.21 5.77
C LEU A 327 8.50 40.88 5.08
N GLN A 328 8.00 39.65 5.25
CA GLN A 328 6.71 39.23 4.66
C GLN A 328 5.54 40.10 5.15
N LEU A 329 5.59 40.61 6.39
CA LEU A 329 4.56 41.50 6.94
C LEU A 329 4.34 42.81 6.14
N ALA A 330 5.27 43.19 5.25
CA ALA A 330 5.09 44.31 4.34
C ALA A 330 4.14 44.01 3.16
N THR A 331 3.93 42.73 2.83
CA THR A 331 3.15 42.26 1.69
C THR A 331 2.07 41.28 2.13
N LEU A 332 1.13 41.76 2.94
CA LEU A 332 0.08 40.94 3.59
C LEU A 332 -0.77 40.09 2.63
N SER A 333 -0.90 40.52 1.38
CA SER A 333 -1.69 39.85 0.34
C SER A 333 -0.89 38.88 -0.53
N ASN A 334 0.41 38.70 -0.28
CA ASN A 334 1.20 37.67 -0.94
C ASN A 334 1.00 36.32 -0.24
N PRO A 335 1.26 35.18 -0.92
CA PRO A 335 1.36 33.89 -0.25
C PRO A 335 2.39 33.93 0.87
N VAL A 336 2.09 33.26 1.99
CA VAL A 336 3.10 32.98 3.01
C VAL A 336 4.11 31.96 2.46
N THR A 337 5.39 32.24 2.62
CA THR A 337 6.46 31.34 2.18
C THR A 337 7.48 31.07 3.28
N GLY A 338 8.39 30.12 3.06
CA GLY A 338 9.37 29.75 4.09
C GLY A 338 8.75 29.02 5.29
N VAL A 339 7.61 28.38 5.05
CA VAL A 339 6.93 27.49 5.99
C VAL A 339 7.36 26.06 5.71
N ASP A 340 7.60 25.30 6.77
CA ASP A 340 7.82 23.86 6.64
C ASP A 340 6.48 23.10 6.67
N TRP A 341 6.56 21.80 6.41
CA TRP A 341 5.37 20.98 6.28
C TRP A 341 4.54 20.93 7.57
N TRP A 342 5.20 20.83 8.72
CA TRP A 342 4.52 20.82 10.03
C TRP A 342 3.72 22.09 10.26
N SER A 343 4.28 23.24 9.87
CA SER A 343 3.62 24.53 10.00
C SER A 343 2.44 24.68 9.05
N ALA A 344 2.59 24.21 7.80
CA ALA A 344 1.50 24.18 6.83
C ALA A 344 0.34 23.27 7.29
N TYR A 345 0.67 22.09 7.84
CA TYR A 345 -0.30 21.17 8.42
C TYR A 345 -1.06 21.80 9.59
N ALA A 346 -0.34 22.36 10.56
CA ALA A 346 -0.94 22.95 11.75
C ALA A 346 -1.85 24.14 11.41
N PHE A 347 -1.46 24.96 10.42
CA PHE A 347 -2.32 26.02 9.89
C PHE A 347 -3.59 25.43 9.27
N ALA A 348 -3.47 24.39 8.45
CA ALA A 348 -4.61 23.78 7.78
C ALA A 348 -5.64 23.27 8.81
N VAL A 349 -5.19 22.56 9.84
CA VAL A 349 -6.04 22.09 10.96
C VAL A 349 -6.64 23.26 11.74
N TRP A 350 -5.84 24.28 12.08
CA TRP A 350 -6.33 25.49 12.74
C TRP A 350 -7.43 26.18 11.93
N SER A 351 -7.32 26.10 10.60
CA SER A 351 -8.31 26.68 9.71
C SER A 351 -9.61 25.89 9.57
N GLY A 352 -9.66 24.67 10.14
CA GLY A 352 -10.78 23.75 10.03
C GLY A 352 -10.74 22.88 8.78
N GLY A 353 -9.60 22.85 8.09
CA GLY A 353 -9.37 22.06 6.87
C GLY A 353 -8.15 21.17 6.99
N ARG A 354 -7.57 20.82 5.83
CA ARG A 354 -6.36 20.00 5.71
C ARG A 354 -5.55 20.41 4.47
N LEU A 355 -4.31 19.95 4.39
CA LEU A 355 -3.55 20.01 3.14
C LEU A 355 -4.17 19.05 2.10
N PRO A 356 -4.19 19.41 0.81
CA PRO A 356 -4.61 18.48 -0.24
C PRO A 356 -3.61 17.32 -0.36
N SER A 357 -4.07 16.14 -0.78
CA SER A 357 -3.17 15.11 -1.30
C SER A 357 -2.57 15.55 -2.64
N GLN A 358 -1.50 14.89 -3.08
CA GLN A 358 -0.93 15.12 -4.41
C GLN A 358 -1.96 14.91 -5.53
N ASP A 359 -2.86 13.94 -5.36
CA ASP A 359 -3.84 13.56 -6.35
C ASP A 359 -5.02 14.54 -6.38
N GLU A 360 -5.45 15.00 -5.21
CA GLU A 360 -6.40 16.11 -5.08
C GLU A 360 -5.83 17.37 -5.71
N TRP A 361 -4.56 17.68 -5.48
CA TRP A 361 -3.92 18.85 -6.09
C TRP A 361 -3.93 18.76 -7.62
N SER A 362 -3.51 17.62 -8.19
CA SER A 362 -3.54 17.39 -9.64
C SER A 362 -4.97 17.41 -10.20
N TYR A 363 -5.94 16.89 -9.45
CA TYR A 363 -7.35 16.94 -9.84
C TYR A 363 -7.88 18.37 -9.88
N ILE A 364 -7.60 19.16 -8.84
CA ILE A 364 -7.97 20.59 -8.77
C ILE A 364 -7.38 21.31 -10.00
N TYR A 365 -6.09 21.11 -10.26
CA TYR A 365 -5.40 21.65 -11.42
C TYR A 365 -6.12 21.34 -12.74
N LEU A 366 -6.51 20.08 -12.95
CA LEU A 366 -7.16 19.64 -14.17
C LEU A 366 -8.59 20.17 -14.33
N LYS A 367 -9.36 20.28 -13.25
CA LYS A 367 -10.78 20.65 -13.30
C LYS A 367 -11.04 22.14 -13.27
N THR A 368 -10.14 22.93 -12.70
CA THR A 368 -10.35 24.37 -12.60
C THR A 368 -9.82 25.12 -13.81
N ASP A 369 -9.21 24.42 -14.77
CA ASP A 369 -8.42 24.94 -15.90
C ASP A 369 -7.89 26.34 -15.54
N PRO A 370 -6.95 26.42 -14.57
CA PRO A 370 -6.59 27.69 -13.96
C PRO A 370 -6.23 28.62 -15.10
N GLN A 371 -7.08 29.65 -15.30
CA GLN A 371 -7.08 30.47 -16.50
C GLN A 371 -5.64 30.77 -16.86
N ARG A 372 -5.27 30.58 -18.13
CA ARG A 372 -4.00 31.11 -18.66
C ARG A 372 -4.03 32.61 -18.39
N ILE A 373 -3.50 33.03 -17.25
CA ILE A 373 -2.86 34.32 -17.20
C ILE A 373 -1.68 34.11 -18.13
N GLU A 374 -1.66 34.84 -19.24
CA GLU A 374 -0.45 35.07 -20.02
C GLU A 374 0.56 35.88 -19.16
N SER A 375 0.80 35.47 -17.91
CA SER A 375 1.88 35.93 -17.06
C SER A 375 3.08 35.03 -17.33
N SER A 376 3.46 34.96 -18.61
CA SER A 376 4.83 34.62 -18.94
C SER A 376 5.73 35.67 -18.26
N GLN A 377 6.67 35.20 -17.43
CA GLN A 377 7.88 35.91 -16.97
C GLN A 377 7.74 36.88 -15.78
N PHE A 378 7.46 36.39 -14.57
CA PHE A 378 7.80 37.14 -13.36
C PHE A 378 8.72 36.32 -12.44
N ASP A 379 9.92 36.86 -12.21
CA ASP A 379 10.94 36.31 -11.30
C ASP A 379 10.71 36.75 -9.83
N TYR A 380 9.47 37.09 -9.46
CA TYR A 380 9.13 37.59 -8.12
C TYR A 380 7.74 37.11 -7.63
N LEU A 381 7.54 37.18 -6.31
CA LEU A 381 6.32 36.78 -5.61
C LEU A 381 5.23 37.85 -5.71
N GLU A 382 4.02 37.48 -6.11
CA GLU A 382 2.90 38.40 -6.32
C GLU A 382 1.78 38.26 -5.29
N SER A 383 0.90 39.27 -5.25
CA SER A 383 -0.32 39.20 -4.47
C SER A 383 -1.30 38.19 -5.07
N VAL A 384 -1.96 37.42 -4.22
CA VAL A 384 -2.99 36.44 -4.63
C VAL A 384 -4.19 37.08 -5.34
N TYR A 385 -4.40 38.39 -5.18
CA TYR A 385 -5.48 39.12 -5.87
C TYR A 385 -5.12 39.46 -7.32
N LEU A 386 -3.83 39.54 -7.65
CA LEU A 386 -3.35 39.72 -9.02
C LEU A 386 -3.38 38.40 -9.79
N THR A 387 -3.06 37.30 -9.11
CA THR A 387 -3.15 35.94 -9.68
C THR A 387 -4.60 35.42 -9.73
N CYS A 388 -5.55 36.11 -9.08
CA CYS A 388 -6.96 35.75 -9.03
C CYS A 388 -7.89 36.98 -9.18
N PRO A 389 -7.90 37.64 -10.35
CA PRO A 389 -8.61 38.91 -10.55
C PRO A 389 -10.13 38.77 -10.53
N VAL A 390 -10.67 37.58 -10.81
CA VAL A 390 -12.11 37.27 -10.75
C VAL A 390 -12.35 36.32 -9.59
N VAL A 391 -12.85 36.86 -8.48
CA VAL A 391 -13.08 36.11 -7.25
C VAL A 391 -14.36 35.29 -7.37
N GLY A 392 -14.25 33.96 -7.24
CA GLY A 392 -15.39 33.04 -7.11
C GLY A 392 -15.65 32.11 -8.30
N ASP A 393 -14.98 32.34 -9.43
CA ASP A 393 -15.24 31.58 -10.67
C ASP A 393 -14.22 30.46 -10.95
N SER A 394 -13.06 30.44 -10.27
CA SER A 394 -12.06 29.37 -10.40
C SER A 394 -11.04 29.34 -9.24
N VAL A 395 -10.21 28.29 -9.22
CA VAL A 395 -8.99 28.23 -8.39
C VAL A 395 -7.82 28.84 -9.15
N CYS A 396 -7.02 29.63 -8.43
CA CYS A 396 -5.93 30.46 -8.97
C CYS A 396 -4.57 30.08 -8.35
N GLY A 397 -3.49 30.55 -8.98
CA GLY A 397 -2.12 30.38 -8.48
C GLY A 397 -1.47 29.01 -8.72
N LEU A 398 -2.21 27.99 -9.16
CA LEU A 398 -1.70 26.62 -9.32
C LEU A 398 -0.55 26.44 -10.35
N LYS A 399 -0.40 27.41 -11.28
CA LYS A 399 0.58 27.38 -12.39
C LYS A 399 1.86 28.18 -12.10
N GLY A 400 2.03 28.74 -10.91
CA GLY A 400 3.18 29.60 -10.60
C GLY A 400 3.08 30.22 -9.22
N ASN A 401 3.70 31.38 -9.02
CA ASN A 401 3.76 32.07 -7.72
C ASN A 401 4.55 31.24 -6.68
N VAL A 402 3.93 30.27 -6.00
CA VAL A 402 4.63 29.39 -5.06
C VAL A 402 4.31 27.93 -5.32
N SER A 403 5.30 27.07 -5.10
CA SER A 403 5.05 25.63 -5.00
C SER A 403 4.27 25.38 -3.72
N GLU A 404 3.48 24.31 -3.68
CA GLU A 404 2.50 24.10 -2.61
C GLU A 404 2.70 22.76 -1.93
N TRP A 405 2.82 22.78 -0.60
CA TRP A 405 2.83 21.56 0.21
C TRP A 405 1.55 20.73 0.03
N THR A 406 1.73 19.41 -0.05
CA THR A 406 0.65 18.42 0.00
C THR A 406 0.73 17.60 1.28
N SER A 407 -0.28 16.78 1.56
CA SER A 407 -0.22 15.78 2.63
C SER A 407 0.48 14.47 2.21
N SER A 408 0.94 14.35 0.96
CA SER A 408 1.49 13.10 0.40
C SER A 408 2.96 12.94 0.76
N ILE A 409 3.33 11.76 1.26
CA ILE A 409 4.68 11.43 1.74
C ILE A 409 5.30 10.39 0.81
N VAL A 410 6.59 10.54 0.51
CA VAL A 410 7.42 9.55 -0.17
C VAL A 410 8.62 9.21 0.72
N PHE A 411 9.25 8.07 0.46
CA PHE A 411 10.45 7.66 1.19
C PHE A 411 11.63 7.62 0.23
N SER A 412 12.69 8.34 0.57
CA SER A 412 13.93 8.34 -0.17
C SER A 412 14.63 6.99 -0.09
N SER A 413 15.60 6.77 -0.98
CA SER A 413 16.36 5.52 -1.06
C SER A 413 17.11 5.18 0.22
N ASP A 414 17.40 6.18 1.06
CA ASP A 414 18.01 6.05 2.39
C ASP A 414 16.99 5.78 3.51
N GLY A 415 15.70 5.70 3.19
CA GLY A 415 14.61 5.48 4.13
C GLY A 415 14.12 6.74 4.86
N SER A 416 14.64 7.92 4.54
CA SER A 416 14.13 9.18 5.07
C SER A 416 12.74 9.49 4.52
N ALA A 417 11.87 10.04 5.37
CA ALA A 417 10.55 10.48 4.97
C ALA A 417 10.66 11.88 4.35
N GLU A 418 10.17 12.01 3.13
CA GLU A 418 10.05 13.26 2.41
C GLU A 418 8.59 13.55 2.11
N VAL A 419 8.24 14.83 2.03
CA VAL A 419 6.89 15.28 1.74
C VAL A 419 6.87 15.92 0.36
N ILE A 420 5.81 15.63 -0.39
CA ILE A 420 5.62 16.14 -1.73
C ILE A 420 5.12 17.58 -1.68
N TYR A 421 5.72 18.43 -2.50
CA TYR A 421 5.08 19.67 -2.97
C TYR A 421 4.87 19.63 -4.47
N LYS A 422 3.84 20.35 -4.94
CA LYS A 422 3.45 20.41 -6.36
C LYS A 422 3.42 21.84 -6.88
N GLY A 423 3.30 21.95 -8.20
CA GLY A 423 3.18 23.22 -8.92
C GLY A 423 4.51 23.96 -9.09
N GLY A 424 4.51 24.93 -10.01
CA GLY A 424 5.62 25.83 -10.26
C GLY A 424 5.72 26.95 -9.24
N ASN A 425 6.82 27.70 -9.28
CA ASN A 425 7.02 28.90 -8.47
C ASN A 425 7.80 29.95 -9.24
N TYR A 426 7.87 31.17 -8.72
CA TYR A 426 8.53 32.30 -9.37
C TYR A 426 10.05 32.13 -9.62
N LYS A 427 10.69 31.06 -9.10
CA LYS A 427 12.11 30.75 -9.33
C LYS A 427 12.33 29.61 -10.33
N LEU A 428 11.28 28.87 -10.71
CA LEU A 428 11.39 27.70 -11.59
C LEU A 428 10.87 28.01 -12.99
N PRO A 429 11.47 27.42 -14.04
CA PRO A 429 10.99 27.60 -15.41
C PRO A 429 9.58 27.05 -15.57
N TYR A 430 8.68 27.87 -16.12
CA TYR A 430 7.27 27.52 -16.31
C TYR A 430 7.09 26.27 -17.17
N GLU A 431 7.88 26.12 -18.23
CA GLU A 431 7.83 24.98 -19.15
C GLU A 431 8.07 23.64 -18.45
N GLU A 432 8.84 23.61 -17.37
CA GLU A 432 9.16 22.40 -16.62
C GLU A 432 8.15 22.09 -15.50
N THR A 433 7.36 23.08 -15.09
CA THR A 433 6.51 23.02 -13.88
C THR A 433 5.02 23.20 -14.14
N SER A 434 4.64 23.42 -15.41
CA SER A 434 3.25 23.63 -15.85
C SER A 434 2.43 22.35 -15.99
N GLU A 435 3.04 21.17 -15.80
CA GLU A 435 2.31 19.90 -15.85
C GLU A 435 1.72 19.56 -14.47
N PRO A 436 0.47 19.06 -14.39
CA PRO A 436 -0.17 18.67 -13.13
C PRO A 436 0.59 17.57 -12.38
N ASP A 437 1.42 16.81 -13.09
CA ASP A 437 2.20 15.70 -12.54
C ASP A 437 3.55 16.17 -11.96
N TYR A 438 3.94 17.43 -12.21
CA TYR A 438 5.17 17.98 -11.65
C TYR A 438 5.14 17.95 -10.12
N MET A 439 6.13 17.31 -9.53
CA MET A 439 6.32 17.23 -8.09
C MET A 439 7.79 17.21 -7.73
N GLN A 440 8.09 17.66 -6.52
CA GLN A 440 9.34 17.33 -5.85
C GLN A 440 9.03 16.81 -4.45
N SER A 441 9.96 16.06 -3.89
CA SER A 441 9.92 15.61 -2.50
C SER A 441 11.14 16.12 -1.76
N VAL A 442 10.93 16.55 -0.53
CA VAL A 442 11.97 17.09 0.34
C VAL A 442 11.65 16.76 1.79
N SER A 443 12.63 16.89 2.67
CA SER A 443 12.44 16.76 4.11
C SER A 443 11.26 17.59 4.63
N PRO A 444 10.45 17.10 5.59
CA PRO A 444 9.35 17.86 6.19
C PRO A 444 9.81 19.11 6.96
N TYR A 445 11.11 19.24 7.23
CA TYR A 445 11.75 20.41 7.82
C TYR A 445 12.18 21.46 6.80
N TYR A 446 12.11 21.14 5.51
CA TYR A 446 12.55 22.02 4.44
C TYR A 446 11.71 23.29 4.42
N ARG A 447 12.38 24.42 4.19
CA ARG A 447 11.75 25.73 4.05
C ARG A 447 12.38 26.43 2.86
N SER A 448 11.54 27.01 2.01
CA SER A 448 11.98 27.82 0.88
C SER A 448 11.12 29.05 0.74
N GLU A 449 11.73 30.16 0.31
CA GLU A 449 11.02 31.40 -0.03
C GLU A 449 10.06 31.25 -1.21
N SER A 450 10.16 30.16 -1.96
CA SER A 450 9.29 29.83 -3.10
C SER A 450 8.27 28.72 -2.80
N LEU A 451 8.16 28.31 -1.53
CA LEU A 451 7.31 27.22 -1.08
C LEU A 451 6.28 27.73 -0.05
N GLY A 452 5.02 27.61 -0.43
CA GLY A 452 3.84 27.92 0.37
C GLY A 452 2.89 26.73 0.40
N PHE A 453 1.60 26.98 0.54
CA PHE A 453 0.58 25.93 0.59
C PHE A 453 -0.84 26.50 0.43
N ARG A 454 -1.79 25.60 0.16
CA ARG A 454 -3.23 25.87 0.21
C ARG A 454 -3.95 24.87 1.11
N VAL A 455 -5.20 25.18 1.41
CA VAL A 455 -6.06 24.36 2.27
C VAL A 455 -7.28 23.87 1.49
N VAL A 456 -7.70 22.64 1.78
CA VAL A 456 -8.98 22.07 1.35
C VAL A 456 -9.85 21.69 2.56
N PHE A 457 -11.17 21.67 2.38
CA PHE A 457 -12.17 21.40 3.42
C PHE A 457 -13.18 20.35 2.99
#